data_AF-A0A532ANZ3-F1
#
_entry.id   AF-A0A532ANZ3-F1
#
_cell.length_a   1.000
_cell.length_b   1.000
_cell.length_c   1.000
_cell.angle_alpha   90.00
_cell.angle_beta   90.00
_cell.angle_gamma   90.00
#
_symmetry.space_group_name_H-M   'P 1'
#
loop_
_entity.id
_entity.type
_entity.pdbx_description
1 polymer ?
#
loop_
_entity_poly.entity_id
_entity_poly.type
_entity_poly.pdbx_seq_one_letter_code
_entity_poly.pdbx_strand_id
1 'polypeptide(L)'
;GSKGGLEWVQADPNYLWYTPFGQPKQLITRNGAGALPVAGRVSRVPPGHPEGYLEGFANIYQEAARAIRAARRKGGKPAKDVVFPTVQDGVEGMAFIEACVKSSKKNGAWTKL
;
A
#
# COMPACT_ATOMS: atom_id res chain seq x y z
N GLY A 1 6.87 -14.62 5.58
CA GLY A 1 5.93 -15.56 6.22
C GLY A 1 6.37 -17.00 5.97
N SER A 2 5.58 -17.98 6.41
CA SER A 2 5.94 -19.41 6.32
C SER A 2 6.09 -19.96 4.89
N LYS A 3 5.54 -19.27 3.88
CA LYS A 3 5.58 -19.67 2.46
C LYS A 3 6.58 -18.88 1.61
N GLY A 4 7.24 -17.88 2.20
CA GLY A 4 8.13 -16.98 1.47
C GLY A 4 8.13 -15.55 1.99
N GLY A 5 8.92 -14.68 1.35
CA GLY A 5 9.08 -13.27 1.67
C GLY A 5 8.72 -12.35 0.51
N LEU A 6 8.27 -11.14 0.85
CA LEU A 6 8.13 -10.01 -0.06
C LEU A 6 9.01 -8.88 0.46
N GLU A 7 9.73 -8.21 -0.43
CA GLU A 7 10.61 -7.09 -0.10
C GLU A 7 10.39 -5.98 -1.14
N TRP A 8 10.12 -4.79 -0.63
CA TRP A 8 9.91 -3.57 -1.42
C TRP A 8 10.57 -2.40 -0.71
N VAL A 9 11.14 -1.48 -1.46
CA VAL A 9 11.78 -0.28 -0.94
C VAL A 9 11.30 0.94 -1.72
N GLN A 10 11.03 2.03 -1.01
CA GLN A 10 10.51 3.24 -1.62
C GLN A 10 11.48 3.90 -2.59
N ALA A 11 12.79 3.78 -2.36
CA ALA A 11 13.83 4.32 -3.26
C ALA A 11 13.80 3.68 -4.65
N ASP A 12 13.32 2.43 -4.74
CA ASP A 12 13.22 1.66 -5.98
C ASP A 12 11.79 1.11 -6.15
N PRO A 13 10.78 1.99 -6.30
CA PRO A 13 9.37 1.63 -6.11
C PRO A 13 8.83 0.74 -7.24
N ASN A 14 9.58 0.62 -8.34
CA ASN A 14 9.22 -0.15 -9.54
C ASN A 14 9.53 -1.66 -9.42
N TYR A 15 10.14 -2.08 -8.31
CA TYR A 15 10.61 -3.44 -8.11
C TYR A 15 10.04 -4.05 -6.83
N LEU A 16 9.49 -5.24 -6.95
CA LEU A 16 9.04 -6.07 -5.84
C LEU A 16 9.81 -7.39 -5.89
N TRP A 17 10.56 -7.67 -4.84
CA TRP A 17 11.21 -8.96 -4.69
C TRP A 17 10.28 -9.95 -4.04
N TYR A 18 10.13 -11.13 -4.66
CA TYR A 18 9.38 -12.26 -4.12
C TYR A 18 10.31 -13.46 -3.96
N THR A 19 10.40 -13.99 -2.74
CA THR A 19 11.22 -15.16 -2.43
C THR A 19 10.32 -16.27 -1.88
N PRO A 20 9.77 -17.16 -2.74
CA PRO A 20 9.04 -18.34 -2.26
C PRO A 20 9.97 -19.26 -1.45
N PHE A 21 9.41 -19.95 -0.46
CA PHE A 21 10.18 -20.88 0.36
C PHE A 21 10.76 -22.02 -0.50
N GLY A 22 12.08 -22.26 -0.38
CA GLY A 22 12.78 -23.29 -1.13
C GLY A 22 12.94 -23.04 -2.63
N GLN A 23 12.68 -21.81 -3.11
CA GLN A 23 12.76 -21.44 -4.52
C GLN A 23 13.68 -20.22 -4.73
N PRO A 24 14.19 -20.01 -5.96
CA PRO A 24 14.95 -18.80 -6.28
C PRO A 24 14.16 -17.51 -6.03
N LYS A 25 14.87 -16.44 -5.65
CA LYS A 25 14.33 -15.08 -5.53
C LYS A 25 13.92 -14.57 -6.91
N GLN A 26 12.73 -13.97 -7.00
CA GLN A 26 12.09 -13.52 -8.24
C GLN A 26 11.90 -12.00 -8.20
N LEU A 27 12.25 -11.32 -9.28
CA LEU A 27 11.99 -9.89 -9.46
C LEU A 27 10.67 -9.69 -10.19
N ILE A 28 9.71 -9.06 -9.55
CA ILE A 28 8.47 -8.59 -10.18
C ILE A 28 8.64 -7.11 -10.48
N THR A 29 8.55 -6.73 -11.75
CA THR A 29 8.65 -5.33 -12.18
C THR A 29 7.26 -4.71 -12.32
N ARG A 30 7.14 -3.39 -12.08
CA ARG A 30 5.90 -2.64 -12.27
C ARG A 30 5.35 -2.87 -13.68
N ASN A 31 4.07 -3.26 -13.77
CA ASN A 31 3.37 -3.68 -14.99
C ASN A 31 4.02 -4.84 -15.77
N GLY A 32 5.07 -5.48 -15.24
CA GLY A 32 5.75 -6.59 -15.90
C GLY A 32 5.00 -7.92 -15.81
N ALA A 33 5.62 -8.97 -16.34
CA ALA A 33 5.11 -10.33 -16.20
C ALA A 33 4.96 -10.70 -14.72
N GLY A 34 3.81 -11.26 -14.36
CA GLY A 34 3.48 -11.59 -12.96
C GLY A 34 2.85 -10.44 -12.16
N ALA A 35 2.76 -9.22 -12.71
CA ALA A 35 1.98 -8.14 -12.10
C ALA A 35 0.48 -8.44 -12.17
N LEU A 36 -0.24 -8.15 -11.09
CA LEU A 36 -1.68 -8.37 -11.00
C LEU A 36 -2.48 -7.24 -11.68
N PRO A 37 -3.72 -7.50 -12.15
CA PRO A 37 -4.56 -6.47 -12.77
C PRO A 37 -4.76 -5.22 -11.90
N VAL A 38 -4.83 -5.40 -10.57
CA VAL A 38 -4.96 -4.29 -9.61
C VAL A 38 -3.75 -3.35 -9.60
N ALA A 39 -2.54 -3.87 -9.89
CA ALA A 39 -1.34 -3.06 -10.04
C ALA A 39 -1.38 -2.30 -11.38
N GLY A 40 -1.83 -2.95 -12.46
CA GLY A 40 -2.02 -2.30 -13.76
C GLY A 40 -2.98 -1.11 -13.73
N ARG A 41 -4.05 -1.21 -12.93
CA ARG A 41 -5.08 -0.17 -12.77
C ARG A 41 -4.55 1.17 -12.25
N VAL A 42 -3.45 1.14 -11.49
CA VAL A 42 -2.85 2.33 -10.83
C VAL A 42 -1.54 2.78 -11.48
N SER A 43 -1.14 2.14 -12.57
CA SER A 43 0.04 2.50 -13.35
C SER A 43 -0.35 3.36 -14.54
N ARG A 44 0.47 4.36 -14.86
CA ARG A 44 0.23 5.32 -15.94
C ARG A 44 1.03 5.01 -17.20
N VAL A 45 2.20 4.40 -17.05
CA VAL A 45 3.13 4.16 -18.17
C VAL A 45 3.45 2.68 -18.33
N PRO A 46 3.86 2.25 -19.53
CA PRO A 46 4.24 0.86 -19.79
C PRO A 46 5.39 0.35 -18.90
N PRO A 47 5.63 -0.97 -18.89
CA PRO A 47 6.80 -1.56 -18.23
C PRO A 47 8.10 -0.93 -18.74
N GLY A 48 9.09 -0.80 -17.87
CA GLY A 48 10.40 -0.22 -18.21
C GLY A 48 10.46 1.31 -18.19
N HIS A 49 9.33 2.02 -18.08
CA HIS A 49 9.30 3.48 -17.89
C HIS A 49 9.07 3.80 -16.42
N PRO A 50 10.06 4.26 -15.64
CA PRO A 50 9.90 4.39 -14.19
C PRO A 50 8.77 5.34 -13.79
N GLU A 51 7.93 4.90 -12.83
CA GLU A 51 7.07 5.80 -12.05
C GLU A 51 7.70 5.99 -10.66
N GLY A 52 7.25 6.98 -9.91
CA GLY A 52 7.81 7.29 -8.60
C GLY A 52 6.82 7.89 -7.63
N TYR A 53 7.36 8.72 -6.73
CA TYR A 53 6.63 9.30 -5.61
C TYR A 53 5.40 10.11 -6.05
N LEU A 54 5.51 10.89 -7.14
CA LEU A 54 4.43 11.72 -7.65
C LEU A 54 3.26 10.87 -8.14
N GLU A 55 3.52 9.80 -8.89
CA GLU A 55 2.49 8.88 -9.36
C GLU A 55 1.85 8.12 -8.19
N GLY A 56 2.63 7.74 -7.19
CA GLY A 56 2.14 7.18 -5.92
C GLY A 56 1.14 8.11 -5.25
N PHE A 57 1.46 9.39 -5.09
CA PHE A 57 0.54 10.38 -4.53
C PHE A 57 -0.68 10.61 -5.42
N ALA A 58 -0.48 10.72 -6.73
CA ALA A 58 -1.58 10.90 -7.68
C ALA A 58 -2.58 9.74 -7.62
N ASN A 59 -2.12 8.51 -7.36
CA ASN A 59 -2.99 7.36 -7.11
C ASN A 59 -3.89 7.56 -5.89
N ILE A 60 -3.33 7.97 -4.75
CA ILE A 60 -4.11 8.22 -3.53
C ILE A 60 -5.18 9.30 -3.75
N TYR A 61 -4.81 10.41 -4.39
CA TYR A 61 -5.76 11.48 -4.70
C TYR A 61 -6.85 11.04 -5.70
N GLN A 62 -6.50 10.23 -6.69
CA GLN A 62 -7.47 9.72 -7.64
C GLN A 62 -8.51 8.80 -6.96
N GLU A 63 -8.06 7.96 -6.03
CA GLU A 63 -8.93 7.07 -5.26
C GLU A 63 -9.84 7.84 -4.32
N ALA A 64 -9.30 8.82 -3.59
CA ALA A 64 -10.11 9.72 -2.76
C ALA A 64 -11.15 10.48 -3.59
N ALA A 65 -10.77 10.98 -4.77
CA ALA A 65 -11.70 11.67 -5.66
C ALA A 65 -12.83 10.77 -6.15
N ARG A 66 -12.54 9.50 -6.48
CA ARG A 66 -13.57 8.50 -6.83
C ARG A 66 -14.53 8.27 -5.65
N ALA A 67 -14.00 8.16 -4.44
CA ALA A 67 -14.80 7.98 -3.24
C ALA A 67 -15.71 9.19 -2.95
N ILE A 68 -15.18 10.42 -3.05
CA ILE A 68 -15.96 11.67 -2.88
C ILE A 68 -17.09 11.75 -3.91
N ARG A 69 -16.80 11.47 -5.19
CA ARG A 69 -17.82 11.50 -6.25
C ARG A 69 -18.92 10.46 -6.01
N ALA A 70 -18.57 9.29 -5.50
CA ALA A 70 -19.56 8.27 -5.15
C ALA A 70 -20.44 8.71 -3.97
N ALA A 71 -19.83 9.24 -2.90
CA ALA A 71 -20.54 9.69 -1.70
C ALA A 71 -21.52 10.86 -1.95
N ARG A 72 -21.27 11.69 -2.97
CA ARG A 72 -22.18 12.77 -3.37
C ARG A 72 -23.46 12.29 -4.05
N ARG A 73 -23.53 11.04 -4.51
CA ARG A 73 -24.74 10.46 -5.09
C ARG A 73 -25.65 9.95 -3.97
N LYS A 74 -26.97 10.11 -4.11
CA LYS A 74 -27.94 9.58 -3.13
C LYS A 74 -27.78 8.05 -3.00
N GLY A 75 -27.42 7.57 -1.80
CA GLY A 75 -27.14 6.16 -1.56
C GLY A 75 -25.86 5.63 -2.23
N GLY A 76 -25.01 6.51 -2.75
CA GLY A 76 -23.81 6.14 -3.47
C GLY A 76 -22.72 5.59 -2.56
N LYS A 77 -22.08 4.51 -3.01
CA LYS A 77 -20.92 3.91 -2.37
C LYS A 77 -19.78 3.83 -3.39
N PRO A 78 -18.51 4.00 -2.96
CA PRO A 78 -17.37 3.76 -3.85
C PRO A 78 -17.40 2.32 -4.40
N ALA A 79 -16.86 2.13 -5.60
CA ALA A 79 -16.67 0.79 -6.13
C ALA A 79 -15.69 0.00 -5.23
N LYS A 80 -15.82 -1.34 -5.21
CA LYS A 80 -15.04 -2.20 -4.30
C LYS A 80 -13.53 -2.14 -4.52
N ASP A 81 -13.11 -1.75 -5.71
CA ASP A 81 -11.72 -1.60 -6.11
C ASP A 81 -11.15 -0.21 -5.79
N VAL A 82 -11.96 0.72 -5.26
CA VAL A 82 -11.50 2.03 -4.78
C VAL A 82 -10.93 1.87 -3.37
N VAL A 83 -9.64 2.10 -3.23
CA VAL A 83 -8.87 1.94 -1.99
C VAL A 83 -8.10 3.21 -1.70
N PHE A 84 -8.28 3.75 -0.50
CA PHE A 84 -7.60 4.95 -0.02
C PHE A 84 -7.50 4.87 1.52
N PRO A 85 -6.52 5.54 2.14
CA PRO A 85 -6.46 5.65 3.60
C PRO A 85 -7.73 6.30 4.15
N THR A 86 -8.35 5.62 5.10
CA THR A 86 -9.61 6.02 5.75
C THR A 86 -9.34 6.79 7.04
N VAL A 87 -10.42 7.30 7.65
CA VAL A 87 -10.35 7.90 8.99
C VAL A 87 -9.96 6.86 10.04
N GLN A 88 -10.43 5.62 9.87
CA GLN A 88 -10.09 4.51 10.76
C GLN A 88 -8.59 4.19 10.72
N ASP A 89 -7.99 4.15 9.53
CA ASP A 89 -6.54 3.96 9.38
C ASP A 89 -5.75 5.09 10.10
N GLY A 90 -6.28 6.32 10.06
CA GLY A 90 -5.72 7.45 10.81
C GLY A 90 -5.80 7.26 12.33
N VAL A 91 -6.93 6.79 12.85
CA VAL A 91 -7.10 6.49 14.29
C VAL A 91 -6.18 5.35 14.73
N GLU A 92 -6.07 4.28 13.94
CA GLU A 92 -5.15 3.17 14.22
C GLU A 92 -3.69 3.62 14.23
N GLY A 93 -3.31 4.50 13.29
CA GLY A 93 -1.98 5.11 13.27
C GLY A 93 -1.67 5.90 14.55
N MET A 94 -2.62 6.68 15.05
CA MET A 94 -2.44 7.42 16.30
C MET A 94 -2.36 6.50 17.53
N ALA A 95 -3.20 5.46 17.60
CA ALA A 95 -3.14 4.46 18.66
C ALA A 95 -1.78 3.74 18.69
N PHE A 96 -1.22 3.42 17.52
CA PHE A 96 0.11 2.84 17.41
C PHE A 96 1.20 3.76 17.95
N ILE A 97 1.18 5.04 17.57
CA ILE A 97 2.14 6.04 18.06
C ILE A 97 2.07 6.14 19.59
N GLU A 98 0.85 6.22 20.15
CA GLU A 98 0.64 6.27 21.60
C GLU A 98 1.21 5.03 22.31
N ALA A 99 0.93 3.84 21.78
CA ALA A 99 1.44 2.58 22.31
C ALA A 99 2.97 2.51 22.29
N CYS A 100 3.61 2.92 21.19
CA CYS A 100 5.07 3.00 21.08
C CYS A 100 5.67 3.94 22.13
N VAL A 101 5.10 5.14 22.30
CA VAL A 101 5.56 6.11 23.31
C VAL A 101 5.38 5.55 24.73
N LYS A 102 4.26 4.90 25.02
CA LYS A 102 3.99 4.28 26.33
C LYS A 102 4.95 3.13 26.63
N SER A 103 5.27 2.30 25.63
CA SER A 103 6.25 1.22 25.75
C SER A 103 7.65 1.77 26.02
N SER A 104 8.06 2.79 25.25
CA SER A 104 9.35 3.46 25.41
C SER A 104 9.53 4.07 26.81
N LYS A 105 8.51 4.76 27.33
CA LYS A 105 8.50 5.30 28.71
C LYS A 105 8.58 4.21 29.79
N LYS A 106 8.26 2.97 29.45
CA LYS A 106 8.36 1.79 30.32
C LYS A 106 9.52 0.87 29.92
N ASN A 107 10.58 1.43 29.33
CA ASN A 107 11.79 0.71 28.93
C ASN A 107 11.51 -0.49 28.01
N GLY A 108 10.63 -0.31 27.02
CA GLY A 108 10.31 -1.35 26.03
C GLY A 108 9.32 -2.42 26.50
N ALA A 109 8.60 -2.18 27.60
CA ALA A 109 7.58 -3.11 28.08
C ALA A 109 6.43 -3.28 27.06
N TRP A 110 5.90 -4.49 26.95
CA TRP A 110 4.70 -4.78 26.17
C TRP A 110 3.52 -3.91 26.65
N THR A 111 2.78 -3.35 25.69
CA THR A 111 1.53 -2.62 25.94
C THR A 111 0.51 -3.02 24.88
N LYS A 112 -0.77 -2.88 25.23
CA LYS A 112 -1.86 -3.02 24.26
C LYS A 112 -1.82 -1.87 23.27
N LEU A 113 -2.24 -2.20 22.05
CA LEU A 113 -2.71 -1.26 21.03
C LEU A 113 -4.19 -0.97 21.27
#